data_AF-A9A3E9-F1
#
_entry.id   AF-A9A3E9-F1
#
_cell.length_a   1.000
_cell.length_b   1.000
_cell.length_c   1.000
_cell.angle_alpha   90.00
_cell.angle_beta   90.00
_cell.angle_gamma   90.00
#
_symmetry.space_group_name_H-M   'P 1'
#
loop_
_entity.id
_entity.type
_entity.pdbx_description
1 polymer ?
#
loop_
_entity_poly.entity_id
_entity_poly.type
_entity_poly.pdbx_seq_one_letter_code
_entity_poly.pdbx_strand_id
1 'polypeptide(L)'
;MILEKVGVGNIIYDLRKKIQQAEADLAQLSDPVSDIPELVETANLIRSNEYLQKTNLKQTELLAIYQKYSDALEELLSTVFEIQNDLKEIVKEQSSLLSKPKRTPAKRISTKRKTKTTKK
;
A
#
# COMPACT_ATOMS: atom_id res chain seq x y z
N MET A 1 4.00 14.90 3.84
CA MET A 1 4.21 13.45 4.01
C MET A 1 3.09 12.58 3.42
N ILE A 2 1.82 13.01 3.39
CA ILE A 2 0.74 12.23 2.74
C ILE A 2 0.75 12.36 1.18
N LEU A 3 1.22 13.48 0.63
CA LEU A 3 1.25 13.69 -0.83
C LEU A 3 2.27 12.81 -1.59
N GLU A 4 3.38 12.40 -0.98
CA GLU A 4 4.34 11.48 -1.62
C GLU A 4 3.75 10.09 -1.84
N LYS A 5 2.76 9.69 -1.03
CA LYS A 5 2.16 8.36 -1.08
C LYS A 5 1.09 8.18 -2.17
N VAL A 6 0.69 9.27 -2.85
CA VAL A 6 -0.22 9.22 -4.00
C VAL A 6 0.46 8.62 -5.24
N GLY A 7 1.80 8.62 -5.30
CA GLY A 7 2.57 8.06 -6.42
C GLY A 7 2.46 6.54 -6.57
N VAL A 8 2.18 5.81 -5.47
CA VAL A 8 2.13 4.33 -5.47
C VAL A 8 1.00 3.82 -6.36
N GLY A 9 -0.13 4.53 -6.46
CA GLY A 9 -1.23 4.16 -7.36
C GLY A 9 -0.85 4.19 -8.83
N ASN A 10 -0.04 5.18 -9.25
CA ASN A 10 0.46 5.26 -10.63
C ASN A 10 1.44 4.12 -10.93
N ILE A 11 2.31 3.79 -9.96
CA ILE A 11 3.26 2.68 -10.07
C ILE A 11 2.52 1.34 -10.24
N ILE A 12 1.49 1.09 -9.42
CA ILE A 12 0.65 -0.11 -9.51
C ILE A 12 -0.04 -0.19 -10.88
N TYR A 13 -0.59 0.92 -11.38
CA TYR A 13 -1.24 0.98 -12.68
C TYR A 13 -0.26 0.67 -13.83
N ASP A 14 0.94 1.25 -13.80
CA ASP A 14 1.98 1.00 -14.80
C ASP A 14 2.49 -0.44 -14.74
N LEU A 15 2.68 -0.99 -13.54
CA LEU A 15 3.05 -2.39 -13.35
C LEU A 15 1.97 -3.34 -13.88
N ARG A 16 0.69 -3.03 -13.66
CA ARG A 16 -0.42 -3.80 -14.23
C ARG A 16 -0.39 -3.82 -15.76
N LYS A 17 -0.11 -2.68 -16.40
CA LYS A 17 0.07 -2.64 -17.86
C LYS A 17 1.25 -3.49 -18.31
N LYS A 18 2.37 -3.44 -17.59
CA LYS A 18 3.55 -4.26 -17.90
C LYS A 18 3.28 -5.75 -17.74
N ILE A 19 2.51 -6.15 -16.74
CA ILE A 19 2.04 -7.53 -16.56
C ILE A 19 1.22 -7.96 -17.78
N GLN A 20 0.22 -7.17 -18.17
CA GLN A 20 -0.62 -7.48 -19.33
C GLN A 20 0.19 -7.61 -20.62
N GLN A 21 1.18 -6.73 -20.82
CA GLN A 21 2.07 -6.82 -21.96
C GLN A 21 2.92 -8.08 -21.92
N ALA A 22 3.51 -8.41 -20.77
CA ALA A 22 4.34 -9.60 -20.62
C ALA A 22 3.54 -10.91 -20.77
N GLU A 23 2.28 -10.94 -20.32
CA GLU A 23 1.36 -12.05 -20.57
C GLU A 23 1.01 -12.18 -22.05
N ALA A 24 0.76 -11.06 -22.74
CA ALA A 24 0.51 -11.06 -24.18
C ALA A 24 1.76 -11.52 -24.98
N ASP A 25 2.95 -11.07 -24.60
CA ASP A 25 4.21 -11.52 -25.17
C ASP A 25 4.39 -13.03 -24.98
N LEU A 26 4.07 -13.56 -23.80
CA LEU A 26 4.18 -14.98 -23.49
C LEU A 26 3.17 -15.80 -24.30
N ALA A 27 1.95 -15.30 -24.49
CA ALA A 27 0.94 -15.93 -25.33
C ALA A 27 1.29 -15.90 -26.84
N GLN A 28 2.14 -14.95 -27.26
CA GLN A 28 2.67 -14.90 -28.63
C GLN A 28 3.83 -15.87 -28.88
N LEU A 29 4.53 -16.33 -27.82
CA LEU A 29 5.35 -17.52 -27.97
C LEU A 29 4.40 -18.68 -28.26
N SER A 30 4.39 -19.10 -29.53
CA SER A 30 3.56 -20.16 -30.09
C SER A 30 3.56 -21.43 -29.24
N ASP A 31 2.61 -22.34 -29.53
CA ASP A 31 2.55 -23.66 -28.92
C ASP A 31 3.92 -24.38 -28.89
N PRO A 32 4.11 -25.29 -27.92
CA PRO A 32 5.33 -26.06 -27.79
C PRO A 32 5.80 -26.63 -29.12
N VAL A 33 7.09 -26.46 -29.40
CA VAL A 33 7.72 -26.93 -30.63
C VAL A 33 7.54 -28.45 -30.74
N SER A 34 6.73 -28.89 -31.71
CA SER A 34 6.59 -30.30 -32.06
C SER A 34 7.68 -30.72 -33.03
N ASP A 35 8.25 -31.92 -32.85
CA ASP A 35 9.32 -32.46 -33.68
C ASP A 35 8.92 -32.48 -35.17
N ILE A 36 9.84 -32.03 -36.01
CA ILE A 36 9.71 -32.11 -37.46
C ILE A 36 10.33 -33.44 -37.90
N PRO A 37 9.58 -34.37 -38.51
CA PRO A 37 10.08 -35.69 -38.88
C PRO A 37 11.29 -35.67 -39.83
N GLU A 38 11.38 -34.65 -40.66
CA GLU A 38 12.47 -34.45 -41.63
C GLU A 38 13.78 -33.99 -40.96
N LEU A 39 13.72 -33.49 -39.73
CA LEU A 39 14.89 -33.09 -38.98
C LEU A 39 15.49 -34.26 -38.22
N VAL A 40 16.81 -34.31 -38.20
CA VAL A 40 17.54 -35.21 -37.29
C VAL A 40 17.19 -34.86 -35.84
N GLU A 41 17.18 -35.87 -34.97
CA GLU A 41 16.80 -35.74 -33.56
C GLU A 41 17.53 -34.59 -32.85
N THR A 42 18.83 -34.43 -33.11
CA THR A 42 19.64 -33.36 -32.51
C THR A 42 19.16 -31.97 -32.92
N ALA A 43 18.69 -31.77 -34.15
CA ALA A 43 18.16 -30.49 -34.61
C ALA A 43 16.79 -30.20 -33.98
N ASN A 44 15.95 -31.21 -33.81
CA ASN A 44 14.70 -31.08 -33.06
C ASN A 44 14.97 -30.71 -31.58
N LEU A 45 15.93 -31.37 -30.92
CA LEU A 45 16.32 -31.07 -29.55
C LEU A 45 16.85 -29.64 -29.37
N ILE A 46 17.64 -29.13 -30.32
CA ILE A 46 18.13 -27.73 -30.29
C ILE A 46 16.95 -26.77 -30.35
N ARG A 47 16.02 -26.98 -31.28
CA ARG A 47 14.86 -26.10 -31.47
C ARG A 47 13.95 -26.09 -30.23
N SER A 48 13.71 -27.25 -29.64
CA SER A 48 12.95 -27.37 -28.39
C SER A 48 13.65 -26.68 -27.22
N ASN A 49 14.97 -26.83 -27.08
CA ASN A 49 15.74 -26.11 -26.07
C ASN A 49 15.70 -24.60 -26.26
N GLU A 50 15.85 -24.09 -27.49
CA GLU A 50 15.75 -22.66 -27.78
C GLU A 50 14.36 -22.11 -27.40
N TYR A 51 13.30 -22.85 -27.72
CA TYR A 51 11.94 -22.49 -27.31
C TYR A 51 11.80 -22.44 -25.79
N LEU A 52 12.28 -23.47 -25.08
CA LEU A 52 12.25 -23.54 -23.62
C LEU A 52 13.04 -22.39 -22.99
N GLN A 53 14.24 -22.08 -23.50
CA GLN A 53 15.04 -20.96 -23.01
C GLN A 53 14.31 -19.62 -23.18
N LYS A 54 13.73 -19.36 -24.36
CA LYS A 54 12.97 -18.14 -24.62
C LYS A 54 11.76 -18.03 -23.71
N THR A 55 11.03 -19.12 -23.53
CA THR A 55 9.85 -19.18 -22.65
C THR A 55 10.24 -18.93 -21.20
N ASN A 56 11.29 -19.59 -20.69
CA ASN A 56 11.77 -19.41 -19.33
C ASN A 56 12.24 -17.98 -19.06
N LEU A 57 12.92 -17.35 -20.03
CA LEU A 57 13.33 -15.95 -19.91
C LEU A 57 12.12 -15.02 -19.75
N LYS A 58 11.10 -15.19 -20.60
CA LYS A 58 9.87 -14.38 -20.54
C LYS A 58 9.06 -14.65 -19.26
N GLN A 59 8.97 -15.89 -18.80
CA GLN A 59 8.33 -16.22 -17.52
C GLN A 59 9.08 -15.60 -16.33
N THR A 60 10.42 -15.61 -16.37
CA THR A 60 11.25 -14.97 -15.34
C THR A 60 11.05 -13.46 -15.30
N GLU A 61 10.96 -12.82 -16.48
CA GLU A 61 10.64 -11.39 -16.59
C GLU A 61 9.25 -11.09 -16.01
N LEU A 62 8.24 -11.88 -16.37
CA LEU A 62 6.88 -11.73 -15.85
C LEU A 62 6.84 -11.86 -14.31
N LEU A 63 7.52 -12.87 -13.75
CA LEU A 63 7.64 -13.06 -12.30
C LEU A 63 8.29 -11.86 -11.62
N ALA A 64 9.35 -11.29 -12.19
CA ALA A 64 10.01 -10.12 -11.64
C ALA A 64 9.08 -8.88 -11.63
N ILE A 65 8.20 -8.74 -12.62
CA ILE A 65 7.20 -7.66 -12.65
C ILE A 65 6.13 -7.92 -11.58
N TYR A 66 5.64 -9.15 -11.45
CA TYR A 66 4.67 -9.52 -10.41
C TYR A 66 5.20 -9.30 -9.00
N GLN A 67 6.48 -9.59 -8.76
CA GLN A 67 7.12 -9.31 -7.47
C GLN A 67 7.05 -7.81 -7.15
N LYS A 68 7.49 -6.95 -8.08
CA LYS A 68 7.41 -5.48 -7.91
C LYS A 68 5.99 -4.97 -7.71
N TYR A 69 5.02 -5.59 -8.39
CA TYR A 69 3.60 -5.27 -8.23
C TYR A 69 3.09 -5.63 -6.83
N SER A 70 3.49 -6.78 -6.30
CA SER A 70 3.17 -7.20 -4.94
C SER A 70 3.79 -6.27 -3.90
N ASP A 71 5.07 -5.93 -4.06
CA ASP A 71 5.78 -5.02 -3.15
C ASP A 71 5.09 -3.64 -3.09
N ALA A 72 4.68 -3.10 -4.25
CA ALA A 72 3.96 -1.83 -4.32
C ALA A 72 2.57 -1.89 -3.64
N LEU A 73 1.87 -3.02 -3.73
CA LEU A 73 0.60 -3.22 -3.02
C LEU A 73 0.79 -3.31 -1.50
N GLU A 74 1.86 -3.96 -1.04
CA GLU A 74 2.18 -4.06 0.38
C GLU A 74 2.54 -2.68 0.97
N GLU A 75 3.29 -1.86 0.22
CA GLU A 75 3.59 -0.48 0.59
C GLU A 75 2.32 0.39 0.67
N LEU A 76 1.41 0.24 -0.30
CA LEU A 76 0.12 0.92 -0.28
C LEU A 76 -0.70 0.51 0.94
N LEU A 77 -0.73 -0.79 1.26
CA LEU A 77 -1.49 -1.30 2.40
C LEU A 77 -0.93 -0.77 3.73
N SER A 78 0.40 -0.82 3.89
CA SER A 78 1.09 -0.27 5.07
C SER A 78 0.79 1.21 5.27
N THR A 79 0.79 1.96 4.17
CA THR A 79 0.40 3.37 4.14
C THR A 79 -1.03 3.61 4.61
N VAL A 80 -1.98 2.80 4.15
CA VAL A 80 -3.38 2.94 4.56
C VAL A 80 -3.52 2.68 6.06
N PHE A 81 -2.81 1.71 6.61
CA PHE A 81 -2.81 1.45 8.05
C PHE A 81 -2.20 2.59 8.86
N GLU A 82 -1.12 3.21 8.40
CA GLU A 82 -0.55 4.40 9.04
C GLU A 82 -1.58 5.55 9.08
N ILE A 83 -2.21 5.86 7.94
CA ILE A 83 -3.25 6.90 7.86
C ILE A 83 -4.42 6.57 8.81
N GLN A 84 -4.83 5.30 8.88
CA GLN A 84 -5.88 4.87 9.79
C GLN A 84 -5.49 5.10 11.25
N ASN A 85 -4.24 4.81 11.63
CA ASN A 85 -3.76 5.02 12.99
C ASN A 85 -3.70 6.51 13.33
N ASP A 86 -3.16 7.33 12.43
CA ASP A 86 -3.10 8.80 12.58
C ASP A 86 -4.51 9.39 12.78
N LEU A 87 -5.47 8.98 11.96
CA LEU A 87 -6.86 9.44 12.10
C LEU A 87 -7.48 9.03 13.44
N LYS A 88 -7.19 7.82 13.92
CA LYS A 88 -7.67 7.35 15.23
C LYS A 88 -7.08 8.18 16.37
N GLU A 89 -5.81 8.55 16.29
CA GLU A 89 -5.17 9.43 17.28
C GLU A 89 -5.76 10.84 17.26
N ILE A 90 -5.94 11.42 16.07
CA ILE A 90 -6.59 12.73 15.90
C ILE A 90 -7.98 12.75 16.53
N VAL A 91 -8.81 11.72 16.27
CA VAL A 91 -10.16 11.63 16.85
C VAL A 91 -10.14 11.52 18.37
N LYS A 92 -9.19 10.77 18.95
CA LYS A 92 -9.01 10.67 20.40
C LYS A 92 -8.62 12.02 21.00
N GLU A 93 -7.67 12.72 20.39
CA GLU A 93 -7.21 14.02 20.87
C GLU A 93 -8.34 15.06 20.83
N GLN A 94 -9.09 15.13 19.72
CA GLN A 94 -10.26 16.02 19.60
C GLN A 94 -11.33 15.70 20.65
N SER A 95 -11.60 14.43 20.91
CA SER A 95 -12.55 14.01 21.94
C SER A 95 -12.10 14.41 23.35
N SER A 96 -10.79 14.34 23.63
CA SER A 96 -10.20 14.81 24.89
C SER A 96 -10.32 16.32 25.08
N LEU A 97 -10.13 17.11 24.01
CA LEU A 97 -10.29 18.57 24.06
C LEU A 97 -11.75 18.99 24.33
N LEU A 98 -12.73 18.27 23.77
CA LEU A 98 -14.15 18.53 23.96
C LEU A 98 -14.67 18.13 25.35
N SER A 99 -14.05 17.15 25.99
CA SER A 99 -14.47 16.60 27.29
C SER A 99 -13.92 17.36 28.51
N LYS A 100 -13.06 18.37 28.31
CA LYS A 100 -12.59 19.23 29.40
C LYS A 100 -13.78 20.03 29.98
N PRO A 101 -14.11 19.88 31.27
CA PRO A 101 -15.26 20.56 31.85
C PRO A 101 -15.06 22.08 31.79
N LYS A 102 -16.05 22.81 31.28
CA LYS A 102 -16.14 24.28 31.42
C LYS A 102 -15.92 24.60 32.90
N ARG A 103 -14.83 25.31 33.20
CA ARG A 103 -14.55 25.89 34.52
C ARG A 103 -15.85 26.50 35.05
N THR A 104 -16.40 25.92 36.10
CA THR A 104 -17.48 26.55 36.86
C THR A 104 -16.97 27.92 37.30
N PRO A 105 -17.75 29.00 37.13
CA PRO A 105 -17.30 30.32 37.52
C PRO A 105 -17.01 30.29 39.02
N ALA A 106 -15.80 30.69 39.39
CA ALA A 106 -15.34 30.72 40.76
C ALA A 106 -16.41 31.39 41.63
N LYS A 107 -16.96 30.62 42.58
CA LYS A 107 -17.85 31.12 43.63
C LYS A 107 -17.18 32.36 44.23
N ARG A 108 -17.75 33.55 43.99
CA ARG A 108 -17.34 34.80 44.62
C ARG A 108 -17.20 34.53 46.13
N ILE A 109 -15.99 34.67 46.64
CA ILE A 109 -15.69 34.63 48.07
C ILE A 109 -16.56 35.72 48.71
N SER A 110 -17.63 35.32 49.41
CA SER A 110 -18.41 36.27 50.22
C SER A 110 -17.55 36.64 51.42
N THR A 111 -16.94 37.82 51.38
CA THR A 111 -16.31 38.45 52.54
C THR A 111 -17.35 38.59 53.65
N LYS A 112 -17.40 37.64 54.60
CA LYS A 112 -18.11 37.81 55.87
C LYS A 112 -17.40 38.92 56.66
N ARG A 113 -17.90 40.14 56.51
CA ARG A 113 -17.50 41.32 57.30
C ARG A 113 -17.92 41.04 58.74
N LYS A 114 -16.96 40.76 59.63
CA LYS A 114 -17.17 40.74 61.09
C LYS A 114 -17.49 42.17 61.55
N THR A 115 -18.77 42.51 61.74
CA THR A 115 -19.15 43.67 62.53
C THR A 115 -19.12 43.29 64.00
N LYS A 116 -18.09 43.78 64.67
CA LYS A 116 -17.93 43.79 66.12
C LYS A 116 -18.71 45.02 66.61
N THR A 117 -19.83 44.83 67.31
CA THR A 117 -20.50 45.91 68.04
C THR A 117 -20.59 45.54 69.51
N THR A 118 -19.81 46.30 70.27
CA THR A 118 -19.69 46.30 71.72
C THR A 118 -20.79 47.18 72.31
N LYS A 119 -21.48 46.66 73.35
CA LYS A 119 -22.21 47.32 74.45
C LYS A 119 -22.83 48.73 74.23
N LYS A 120 -24.11 48.87 74.57
CA LYS A 120 -24.51 49.53 75.83
C LYS A 120 -25.90 49.07 76.27
#